data_AF-A0A251YLV4-F1
#
_entry.id   AF-A0A251YLV4-F1
#
_cell.length_a   1.000
_cell.length_b   1.000
_cell.length_c   1.000
_cell.angle_alpha   90.00
_cell.angle_beta   90.00
_cell.angle_gamma   90.00
#
_symmetry.space_group_name_H-M   'P 1'
#
loop_
_entity.id
_entity.type
_entity.pdbx_description
1 polymer ?
#
loop_
_entity_poly.entity_id
_entity_poly.type
_entity_poly.pdbx_seq_one_letter_code
_entity_poly.pdbx_strand_id
1 'polypeptide(L)'
;MTARPAVALDGVRPDVVHVVRVFADAAGAHGNELGIVLASARTAGRELAIAATLGFSETVFVDAVDGPDADPRGAAIRILTPARELPFAGHPTVGTAWWLASRGAPVDRVRVPAGVVDVTRDGDVVRVTADPGWGPEFAWRELPSVADLLALDLRAAVAEAIAADATVDHLYAWAWIDEAAGAIRSRMAAPALGIAEDEATGSAALRITAHLGRDLRITQGRGSELVTRLLADGRAEVGGRMVADRVIPLP
;
A
#
# COMPACT_ATOMS: atom_id res chain seq x y z
N MET A 1 20.44 21.09 -5.99
CA MET A 1 19.02 21.42 -5.70
C MET A 1 18.36 21.86 -7.00
N THR A 2 17.83 20.92 -7.78
CA THR A 2 16.92 21.26 -8.87
C THR A 2 15.53 21.33 -8.26
N ALA A 3 14.98 22.54 -8.16
CA ALA A 3 13.57 22.73 -7.85
C ALA A 3 12.78 22.03 -8.97
N ARG A 4 12.25 20.84 -8.70
CA ARG A 4 11.39 20.13 -9.64
C ARG A 4 10.01 20.78 -9.57
N PRO A 5 9.42 21.21 -10.69
CA PRO A 5 8.09 21.79 -10.65
C PRO A 5 7.12 20.67 -10.30
N ALA A 6 6.56 20.69 -9.09
CA ALA A 6 5.31 20.01 -8.85
C ALA A 6 4.29 20.69 -9.78
N VAL A 7 3.62 19.92 -10.65
CA VAL A 7 2.38 20.40 -11.26
C VAL A 7 1.51 20.94 -10.12
N ALA A 8 1.05 22.18 -10.24
CA ALA A 8 0.04 22.70 -9.33
C ALA A 8 -1.20 21.82 -9.51
N LEU A 9 -1.45 20.93 -8.55
CA LEU A 9 -2.65 20.11 -8.56
C LEU A 9 -3.82 20.99 -8.11
N ASP A 10 -4.81 21.14 -8.96
CA ASP A 10 -5.95 22.02 -8.69
C ASP A 10 -6.63 21.68 -7.36
N GLY A 11 -6.76 22.69 -6.50
CA GLY A 11 -7.41 22.56 -5.19
C GLY A 11 -6.64 21.73 -4.15
N VAL A 12 -5.37 21.40 -4.40
CA VAL A 12 -4.51 20.70 -3.43
C VAL A 12 -3.61 21.71 -2.73
N ARG A 13 -3.76 21.82 -1.40
CA ARG A 13 -2.91 22.70 -0.60
C ARG A 13 -1.73 21.91 0.01
N PRO A 14 -0.54 22.51 0.14
CA PRO A 14 0.62 21.84 0.75
C PRO A 14 0.57 21.77 2.28
N ASP A 15 -0.49 22.30 2.91
CA ASP A 15 -0.68 22.38 4.36
C ASP A 15 -1.74 21.40 4.89
N VAL A 16 -2.17 20.44 4.07
CA VAL A 16 -3.14 19.41 4.43
C VAL A 16 -2.62 18.01 4.12
N VAL A 17 -3.24 17.03 4.77
CA VAL A 17 -3.12 15.61 4.44
C VAL A 17 -4.42 15.18 3.80
N HIS A 18 -4.32 14.61 2.60
CA HIS A 18 -5.44 13.95 1.93
C HIS A 18 -5.51 12.50 2.39
N VAL A 19 -6.64 12.08 2.93
CA VAL A 19 -6.85 10.71 3.38
C VAL A 19 -7.73 10.00 2.36
N VAL A 20 -7.27 8.84 1.91
CA VAL A 20 -8.03 7.91 1.06
C VAL A 20 -8.07 6.54 1.73
N ARG A 21 -9.10 5.75 1.42
CA ARG A 21 -9.18 4.33 1.77
C ARG A 21 -8.87 3.51 0.53
N VAL A 22 -7.79 2.74 0.58
CA VAL A 22 -7.29 1.90 -0.52
C VAL A 22 -7.75 0.47 -0.32
N PHE A 23 -8.18 -0.19 -1.38
CA PHE A 23 -8.72 -1.56 -1.34
C PHE A 23 -10.04 -1.67 -0.58
N ALA A 24 -10.89 -0.65 -0.70
CA ALA A 24 -12.26 -0.73 -0.19
C ALA A 24 -13.03 -1.88 -0.86
N ASP A 25 -14.04 -2.40 -0.16
CA ASP A 25 -14.90 -3.46 -0.67
C ASP A 25 -15.84 -2.96 -1.79
N ALA A 26 -16.66 -3.86 -2.33
CA ALA A 26 -17.64 -3.54 -3.36
C ALA A 26 -18.67 -2.46 -2.95
N ALA A 27 -18.94 -2.27 -1.66
CA ALA A 27 -19.83 -1.25 -1.12
C ALA A 27 -19.11 0.08 -0.83
N GLY A 28 -17.79 0.15 -1.00
CA GLY A 28 -16.96 1.30 -0.61
C GLY A 28 -16.73 1.39 0.90
N ALA A 29 -17.02 0.32 1.64
CA ALA A 29 -16.67 0.17 3.05
C ALA A 29 -15.24 -0.38 3.18
N HIS A 30 -14.72 -0.40 4.41
CA HIS A 30 -13.35 -0.84 4.71
C HIS A 30 -12.29 -0.06 3.91
N GLY A 31 -11.19 -0.72 3.53
CA GLY A 31 -10.03 -0.11 2.90
C GLY A 31 -9.03 0.41 3.94
N ASN A 32 -7.75 0.35 3.58
CA ASN A 32 -6.66 0.83 4.40
C ASN A 32 -6.48 2.34 4.21
N GLU A 33 -6.41 3.06 5.33
CA GLU A 33 -6.23 4.51 5.29
C GLU A 33 -4.81 4.87 4.88
N LEU A 34 -4.72 5.76 3.90
CA LEU A 34 -3.46 6.29 3.40
C LEU A 34 -3.47 7.81 3.52
N GLY A 35 -2.50 8.35 4.26
CA GLY A 35 -2.21 9.78 4.25
C GLY A 35 -1.38 10.16 3.03
N ILE A 36 -1.81 11.16 2.26
CA ILE A 36 -1.08 11.68 1.10
C ILE A 36 -0.80 13.17 1.33
N VAL A 37 0.47 13.55 1.26
CA VAL A 37 0.97 14.90 1.51
C VAL A 37 1.78 15.36 0.30
N LEU A 38 1.56 16.58 -0.18
CA LEU A 38 2.49 17.21 -1.11
C LEU A 38 3.75 17.66 -0.36
N ALA A 39 4.91 17.16 -0.77
CA ALA A 39 6.16 17.56 -0.15
C ALA A 39 6.39 19.07 -0.33
N SER A 40 6.78 19.75 0.74
CA SER A 40 7.00 21.19 0.75
C SER A 40 8.05 21.58 1.79
N ALA A 41 8.39 22.87 1.83
CA ALA A 41 9.27 23.39 2.89
C ALA A 41 8.74 23.12 4.32
N ARG A 42 7.44 22.86 4.49
CA ARG A 42 6.84 22.55 5.79
C ARG A 42 7.03 21.09 6.22
N THR A 43 7.22 20.18 5.26
CA THR A 43 7.41 18.75 5.52
C THR A 43 8.88 18.35 5.52
N ALA A 44 9.74 19.13 4.85
CA ALA A 44 11.16 18.83 4.70
C ALA A 44 11.86 18.60 6.06
N GLY A 45 12.42 17.40 6.24
CA GLY A 45 13.10 16.99 7.48
C GLY A 45 12.15 16.62 8.63
N ARG A 46 10.84 16.68 8.42
CA ARG A 46 9.80 16.35 9.41
C ARG A 46 8.95 15.15 8.99
N GLU A 47 9.21 14.54 7.84
CA GLU A 47 8.34 13.53 7.22
C GLU A 47 8.07 12.35 8.16
N LEU A 48 9.10 11.83 8.82
CA LEU A 48 8.95 10.71 9.76
C LEU A 48 8.14 11.10 11.00
N ALA A 49 8.38 12.29 11.56
CA ALA A 49 7.62 12.79 12.70
C ALA A 49 6.15 13.03 12.35
N ILE A 50 5.88 13.50 11.12
CA ILE A 50 4.52 13.67 10.59
C ILE A 50 3.85 12.30 10.46
N ALA A 51 4.49 11.31 9.83
CA ALA A 51 3.95 9.97 9.69
C ALA A 51 3.64 9.33 11.07
N ALA A 52 4.57 9.46 12.03
CA ALA A 52 4.38 8.99 13.40
C ALA A 52 3.22 9.68 14.12
N THR A 53 3.03 10.99 13.91
CA THR A 53 1.93 11.75 14.51
C THR A 53 0.58 11.38 13.90
N LEU A 54 0.53 11.14 12.59
CA LEU A 54 -0.69 10.76 11.89
C LEU A 54 -1.16 9.35 12.23
N GLY A 55 -0.23 8.41 12.47
CA GLY A 55 -0.53 7.07 12.94
C GLY A 55 -1.20 6.14 11.92
N PHE A 56 -1.25 6.53 10.64
CA PHE A 56 -1.62 5.62 9.54
C PHE A 56 -0.54 4.54 9.36
N SER A 57 -0.89 3.40 8.75
CA SER A 57 0.09 2.37 8.38
C SER A 57 1.21 2.97 7.53
N GLU A 58 0.83 3.84 6.58
CA GLU A 58 1.75 4.61 5.77
C GLU A 58 1.25 6.04 5.49
N THR A 59 2.19 6.96 5.36
CA THR A 59 2.00 8.32 4.82
C THR A 59 2.92 8.50 3.62
N VAL A 60 2.36 8.95 2.51
CA VAL A 60 3.08 9.24 1.27
C VAL A 60 3.38 10.73 1.18
N PHE A 61 4.62 11.03 0.81
CA PHE A 61 5.06 12.37 0.43
C PHE A 61 5.29 12.39 -1.07
N VAL A 62 4.48 13.17 -1.79
CA VAL A 62 4.61 13.36 -3.24
C VAL A 62 5.67 14.44 -3.46
N ASP A 63 6.86 14.02 -3.90
CA ASP A 63 8.00 14.91 -4.11
C ASP A 63 7.95 15.60 -5.49
N ALA A 64 7.35 14.95 -6.49
CA ALA A 64 7.16 15.53 -7.82
C ALA A 64 6.03 14.86 -8.58
N VAL A 65 5.41 15.63 -9.47
CA VAL A 65 4.49 15.16 -10.52
C VAL A 65 5.02 15.73 -11.83
N ASP A 66 5.26 14.88 -12.82
CA ASP A 66 5.74 15.28 -14.14
C ASP A 66 4.69 16.16 -14.84
N GLY A 67 5.16 17.04 -15.74
CA GLY A 67 4.27 17.92 -16.50
C GLY A 67 3.24 17.17 -17.35
N PRO A 68 2.13 17.81 -17.75
CA PRO A 68 1.03 17.16 -18.47
C PRO A 68 1.46 16.55 -19.82
N ASP A 69 2.50 17.12 -20.45
CA ASP A 69 3.04 16.68 -21.75
C ASP A 69 4.11 15.58 -21.63
N ALA A 70 4.41 15.10 -20.42
CA ALA A 70 5.38 14.02 -20.23
C ALA A 70 4.85 12.69 -20.78
N ASP A 71 5.72 11.92 -21.43
CA ASP A 71 5.40 10.59 -21.95
C ASP A 71 6.55 9.59 -21.65
N PRO A 72 6.34 8.57 -20.80
CA PRO A 72 5.18 8.39 -19.92
C PRO A 72 5.06 9.46 -18.82
N ARG A 73 3.84 9.79 -18.41
CA ARG A 73 3.58 10.67 -17.25
C ARG A 73 3.97 9.95 -15.97
N GLY A 74 4.59 10.66 -15.03
CA GLY A 74 5.02 10.04 -13.77
C GLY A 74 4.93 10.93 -12.55
N ALA A 75 5.04 10.31 -11.38
CA ALA A 75 5.25 10.99 -10.11
C ALA A 75 6.44 10.39 -9.37
N ALA A 76 7.04 11.14 -8.45
CA ALA A 76 8.03 10.64 -7.50
C ALA A 76 7.47 10.75 -6.08
N ILE A 77 7.56 9.67 -5.31
CA ILE A 77 7.01 9.60 -3.97
C ILE A 77 8.00 8.96 -2.99
N ARG A 78 7.88 9.34 -1.72
CA ARG A 78 8.45 8.63 -0.57
C ARG A 78 7.33 8.08 0.30
N ILE A 79 7.57 6.91 0.89
CA ILE A 79 6.57 6.15 1.64
C ILE A 79 7.10 5.96 3.05
N LEU A 80 6.40 6.48 4.06
CA LEU A 80 6.84 6.42 5.44
C LEU A 80 5.81 5.71 6.30
N THR A 81 6.26 4.74 7.10
CA THR A 81 5.51 4.24 8.25
C THR A 81 5.73 5.16 9.46
N PRO A 82 5.03 4.95 10.59
CA PRO A 82 5.36 5.62 11.84
C PRO A 82 6.80 5.42 12.31
N ALA A 83 7.49 4.37 11.85
CA ALA A 83 8.81 3.98 12.34
C ALA A 83 9.96 4.31 11.37
N ARG A 84 9.74 4.23 10.05
CA ARG A 84 10.80 4.44 9.03
C ARG A 84 10.25 4.71 7.64
N GLU A 85 11.12 5.17 6.75
CA GLU A 85 10.86 5.16 5.30
C GLU A 85 10.98 3.74 4.72
N LEU A 86 10.06 3.39 3.82
CA LEU A 86 10.05 2.14 3.08
C LEU A 86 10.55 2.37 1.65
N PRO A 87 11.30 1.42 1.08
CA PRO A 87 11.72 1.52 -0.31
C PRO A 87 10.55 1.34 -1.28
N PHE A 88 9.52 0.59 -0.88
CA PHE A 88 8.29 0.37 -1.64
C PHE A 88 7.18 -0.13 -0.71
N ALA A 89 5.93 0.21 -1.04
CA ALA A 89 4.74 -0.45 -0.53
C ALA A 89 3.61 -0.39 -1.59
N GLY A 90 2.85 -1.47 -1.70
CA GLY A 90 1.81 -1.62 -2.72
C GLY A 90 0.65 -0.63 -2.54
N HIS A 91 -0.08 -0.72 -1.41
CA HIS A 91 -1.27 0.12 -1.17
C HIS A 91 -0.96 1.63 -1.25
N PRO A 92 0.18 2.14 -0.73
CA PRO A 92 0.51 3.56 -0.82
C PRO A 92 0.73 4.02 -2.26
N THR A 93 1.37 3.19 -3.09
CA THR A 93 1.62 3.50 -4.50
C THR A 93 0.31 3.50 -5.30
N VAL A 94 -0.53 2.48 -5.09
CA VAL A 94 -1.86 2.35 -5.69
C VAL A 94 -2.75 3.54 -5.33
N GLY A 95 -2.86 3.87 -4.04
CA GLY A 95 -3.69 4.97 -3.54
C GLY A 95 -3.22 6.34 -4.04
N THR A 96 -1.91 6.55 -4.12
CA THR A 96 -1.35 7.82 -4.62
C THR A 96 -1.61 7.99 -6.12
N ALA A 97 -1.42 6.94 -6.91
CA ALA A 97 -1.73 6.96 -8.34
C ALA A 97 -3.22 7.26 -8.60
N TRP A 98 -4.13 6.64 -7.83
CA TRP A 98 -5.56 6.94 -7.88
C TRP A 98 -5.89 8.37 -7.45
N TRP A 99 -5.25 8.86 -6.40
CA TRP A 99 -5.48 10.23 -5.92
C TRP A 99 -5.00 11.28 -6.92
N LEU A 100 -3.81 11.12 -7.51
CA LEU A 100 -3.30 12.03 -8.55
C LEU A 100 -4.24 12.07 -9.76
N ALA A 101 -4.70 10.90 -10.17
CA ALA A 101 -5.70 10.72 -11.21
C ALA A 101 -7.02 11.46 -10.93
N SER A 102 -7.54 11.38 -9.72
CA SER A 102 -8.79 12.08 -9.32
C SER A 102 -8.62 13.60 -9.23
N ARG A 103 -7.38 14.09 -9.27
CA ARG A 103 -7.00 15.51 -9.37
C ARG A 103 -6.67 15.97 -10.79
N GLY A 104 -6.97 15.15 -11.81
CA GLY A 104 -6.69 15.49 -13.21
C GLY A 104 -5.22 15.32 -13.61
N ALA A 105 -4.40 14.65 -12.79
CA ALA A 105 -3.00 14.36 -13.05
C ALA A 105 -2.73 12.85 -13.13
N PRO A 106 -3.31 12.12 -14.08
CA PRO A 106 -3.07 10.68 -14.21
C PRO A 106 -1.59 10.39 -14.50
N VAL A 107 -1.06 9.36 -13.85
CA VAL A 107 0.32 8.90 -14.05
C VAL A 107 0.33 7.48 -14.59
N ASP A 108 1.30 7.21 -15.46
CA ASP A 108 1.54 5.89 -16.05
C ASP A 108 2.64 5.14 -15.26
N ARG A 109 3.40 5.86 -14.43
CA ARG A 109 4.45 5.32 -13.56
C ARG A 109 4.64 6.11 -12.27
N VAL A 110 5.05 5.43 -11.21
CA VAL A 110 5.44 6.06 -9.93
C VAL A 110 6.87 5.66 -9.60
N ARG A 111 7.72 6.65 -9.34
CA ARG A 111 9.09 6.47 -8.87
C ARG A 111 9.08 6.41 -7.35
N VAL A 112 9.48 5.27 -6.81
CA VAL A 112 9.69 5.01 -5.38
C VAL A 112 11.20 4.78 -5.14
N PRO A 113 11.69 4.75 -3.88
CA PRO A 113 13.11 4.50 -3.65
C PRO A 113 13.61 3.14 -4.19
N ALA A 114 12.75 2.10 -4.25
CA ALA A 114 13.10 0.80 -4.83
C ALA A 114 13.25 0.81 -6.36
N GLY A 115 12.60 1.76 -7.06
CA GLY A 115 12.59 1.78 -8.53
C GLY A 115 11.35 2.43 -9.14
N VAL A 116 11.07 2.07 -10.39
CA VAL A 116 9.90 2.55 -11.14
C VAL A 116 8.80 1.50 -11.09
N VAL A 117 7.61 1.91 -10.66
CA VAL A 117 6.40 1.10 -10.58
C VAL A 117 5.49 1.49 -11.74
N ASP A 118 5.04 0.52 -12.53
CA ASP A 118 4.10 0.77 -13.63
C ASP A 118 2.68 0.90 -13.07
N VAL A 119 1.89 1.82 -13.64
CA VAL A 119 0.50 2.07 -13.24
C VAL A 119 -0.42 1.78 -14.41
N THR A 120 -1.45 0.96 -14.18
CA THR A 120 -2.54 0.75 -15.13
C THR A 120 -3.85 1.22 -14.51
N ARG A 121 -4.76 1.67 -15.38
CA ARG A 121 -6.07 2.19 -14.99
C ARG A 121 -7.15 1.64 -15.90
N ASP A 122 -8.21 1.11 -15.29
CA ASP A 122 -9.42 0.68 -15.97
C ASP A 122 -10.63 1.24 -15.22
N GLY A 123 -11.22 2.30 -15.77
CA GLY A 123 -12.21 3.12 -15.07
C GLY A 123 -11.69 3.65 -13.73
N ASP A 124 -12.36 3.27 -12.64
CA ASP A 124 -12.01 3.67 -11.27
C ASP A 124 -11.00 2.72 -10.60
N VAL A 125 -10.66 1.60 -11.25
CA VAL A 125 -9.69 0.63 -10.71
C VAL A 125 -8.29 1.05 -11.13
N VAL A 126 -7.42 1.24 -10.14
CA VAL A 126 -5.99 1.48 -10.35
C VAL A 126 -5.22 0.25 -9.90
N ARG A 127 -4.25 -0.16 -10.71
CA ARG A 127 -3.35 -1.25 -10.41
C ARG A 127 -1.91 -0.78 -10.55
N VAL A 128 -1.03 -1.40 -9.78
CA VAL A 128 0.40 -1.16 -9.88
C VAL A 128 1.14 -2.47 -10.09
N THR A 129 2.13 -2.47 -10.96
CA THR A 129 3.01 -3.62 -11.22
C THR A 129 4.39 -3.33 -10.64
N ALA A 130 4.85 -4.22 -9.76
CA ALA A 130 6.14 -4.09 -9.09
C ALA A 130 6.79 -5.47 -8.87
N ASP A 131 8.08 -5.45 -8.54
CA ASP A 131 8.80 -6.64 -8.07
C ASP A 131 8.30 -7.01 -6.66
N PRO A 132 7.77 -8.24 -6.45
CA PRO A 132 7.36 -8.70 -5.13
C PRO A 132 8.48 -8.59 -4.08
N GLY A 133 9.74 -8.77 -4.49
CA GLY A 133 10.91 -8.69 -3.63
C GLY A 133 11.18 -7.30 -3.02
N TRP A 134 10.58 -6.23 -3.55
CA TRP A 134 10.74 -4.88 -3.00
C TRP A 134 10.00 -4.65 -1.68
N GLY A 135 8.98 -5.48 -1.39
CA GLY A 135 8.31 -5.50 -0.10
C GLY A 135 9.16 -6.14 1.00
N PRO A 136 8.81 -5.96 2.29
CA PRO A 136 9.51 -6.63 3.37
C PRO A 136 9.29 -8.14 3.35
N GLU A 137 10.14 -8.88 4.07
CA GLU A 137 9.92 -10.31 4.32
C GLU A 137 8.76 -10.52 5.29
N PHE A 138 8.03 -11.62 5.12
CA PHE A 138 6.92 -12.02 5.98
C PHE A 138 7.10 -13.49 6.38
N ALA A 139 6.80 -13.81 7.63
CA ALA A 139 6.43 -15.18 7.97
C ALA A 139 5.05 -15.48 7.39
N TRP A 140 4.97 -16.50 6.55
CA TRP A 140 3.72 -16.99 5.99
C TRP A 140 3.13 -18.03 6.93
N ARG A 141 1.90 -17.82 7.39
CA ARG A 141 1.17 -18.80 8.20
C ARG A 141 -0.15 -19.12 7.52
N GLU A 142 -0.19 -20.28 6.85
CA GLU A 142 -1.44 -20.83 6.35
C GLU A 142 -2.23 -21.47 7.50
N LEU A 143 -3.52 -21.19 7.56
CA LEU A 143 -4.47 -21.74 8.53
C LEU A 143 -5.44 -22.67 7.78
N PRO A 144 -5.90 -23.75 8.43
CA PRO A 144 -6.73 -24.76 7.77
C PRO A 144 -8.13 -24.25 7.42
N SER A 145 -8.60 -23.16 8.05
CA SER A 145 -9.87 -22.53 7.70
C SER A 145 -9.87 -21.02 8.00
N VAL A 146 -10.82 -20.32 7.37
CA VAL A 146 -11.11 -18.91 7.69
C VAL A 146 -11.51 -18.74 9.15
N ALA A 147 -12.21 -19.70 9.75
CA ALA A 147 -12.60 -19.64 11.16
C ALA A 147 -11.38 -19.66 12.08
N ASP A 148 -10.39 -20.52 11.80
CA ASP A 148 -9.14 -20.60 12.56
C ASP A 148 -8.31 -19.31 12.41
N LEU A 149 -8.27 -18.73 11.21
CA LEU A 149 -7.61 -17.45 10.96
C LEU A 149 -8.25 -16.31 11.76
N LEU A 150 -9.59 -16.26 11.82
CA LEU A 150 -10.30 -15.22 12.58
C LEU A 150 -10.20 -15.43 14.10
N ALA A 151 -10.07 -16.68 14.55
CA ALA A 151 -9.84 -17.01 15.96
C ALA A 151 -8.38 -16.81 16.41
N LEU A 152 -7.44 -16.61 15.47
CA LEU A 152 -6.02 -16.43 15.76
C LEU A 152 -5.78 -15.18 16.64
N ASP A 153 -5.08 -15.36 17.76
CA ASP A 153 -4.43 -14.24 18.45
C ASP A 153 -3.22 -13.80 17.62
N LEU A 154 -3.43 -12.79 16.78
CA LEU A 154 -2.43 -12.31 15.83
C LEU A 154 -1.20 -11.74 16.54
N ARG A 155 -1.37 -11.15 17.73
CA ARG A 155 -0.26 -10.59 18.52
C ARG A 155 0.60 -11.71 19.10
N ALA A 156 -0.02 -12.75 19.65
CA ALA A 156 0.73 -13.92 20.12
C ALA A 156 1.42 -14.61 18.95
N ALA A 157 0.72 -14.80 17.83
CA ALA A 157 1.24 -15.48 16.65
C ALA A 157 2.46 -14.76 16.03
N VAL A 158 2.46 -13.43 15.94
CA VAL A 158 3.62 -12.70 15.41
C VAL A 158 4.79 -12.74 16.39
N ALA A 159 4.53 -12.71 17.71
CA ALA A 159 5.58 -12.86 18.72
C ALA A 159 6.22 -14.27 18.69
N GLU A 160 5.42 -15.32 18.50
CA GLU A 160 5.91 -16.69 18.28
C GLU A 160 6.79 -16.78 17.03
N ALA A 161 6.36 -16.16 15.91
CA ALA A 161 7.13 -16.16 14.67
C ALA A 161 8.49 -15.46 14.82
N ILE A 162 8.51 -14.28 15.45
CA ILE A 162 9.75 -13.53 15.75
C ILE A 162 10.66 -14.34 16.69
N ALA A 163 10.10 -15.01 17.69
CA ALA A 163 10.88 -15.83 18.62
C ALA A 163 11.49 -17.07 17.96
N ALA A 164 10.81 -17.65 16.96
CA ALA A 164 11.29 -18.80 16.21
C ALA A 164 12.35 -18.43 15.17
N ASP A 165 12.24 -17.25 14.56
CA ASP A 165 13.18 -16.74 13.57
C ASP A 165 13.35 -15.23 13.74
N ALA A 166 14.52 -14.82 14.21
CA ALA A 166 14.85 -13.42 14.45
C ALA A 166 14.98 -12.59 13.15
N THR A 167 14.91 -13.21 11.98
CA THR A 167 14.85 -12.51 10.68
C THR A 167 13.42 -12.15 10.26
N VAL A 168 12.42 -12.67 10.97
CA VAL A 168 11.00 -12.35 10.77
C VAL A 168 10.66 -11.15 11.63
N ASP A 169 10.21 -10.07 11.00
CA ASP A 169 9.66 -8.90 11.68
C ASP A 169 8.13 -8.80 11.58
N HIS A 170 7.53 -9.57 10.66
CA HIS A 170 6.14 -9.42 10.23
C HIS A 170 5.50 -10.79 9.99
N LEU A 171 4.21 -10.90 10.32
CA LEU A 171 3.41 -12.10 10.08
C LEU A 171 2.32 -11.80 9.06
N TYR A 172 2.20 -12.67 8.06
CA TYR A 172 1.06 -12.72 7.16
C TYR A 172 0.34 -14.07 7.34
N ALA A 173 -0.75 -14.04 8.09
CA ALA A 173 -1.59 -15.20 8.34
C ALA A 173 -2.72 -15.24 7.31
N TRP A 174 -3.00 -16.40 6.72
CA TRP A 174 -3.98 -16.52 5.65
C TRP A 174 -4.64 -17.90 5.62
N ALA A 175 -5.80 -18.00 4.98
CA ALA A 175 -6.52 -19.25 4.75
C ALA A 175 -7.23 -19.19 3.40
N TRP A 176 -7.35 -20.33 2.72
CA TRP A 176 -8.17 -20.43 1.53
C TRP A 176 -9.66 -20.21 1.87
N ILE A 177 -10.31 -19.36 1.08
CA ILE A 177 -11.77 -19.29 0.99
C ILE A 177 -12.23 -20.28 -0.09
N ASP A 178 -11.56 -20.21 -1.25
CA ASP A 178 -11.76 -21.10 -2.40
C ASP A 178 -10.44 -21.20 -3.14
N GLU A 179 -9.74 -22.32 -2.98
CA GLU A 179 -8.45 -22.56 -3.61
C GLU A 179 -8.56 -22.68 -5.13
N ALA A 180 -9.62 -23.31 -5.65
CA ALA A 180 -9.79 -23.43 -7.10
C ALA A 180 -9.93 -22.05 -7.74
N ALA A 181 -10.65 -21.15 -7.07
CA ALA A 181 -10.90 -19.80 -7.54
C ALA A 181 -9.81 -18.77 -7.13
N GLY A 182 -8.76 -19.19 -6.42
CA GLY A 182 -7.68 -18.30 -5.98
C GLY A 182 -8.12 -17.26 -4.93
N ALA A 183 -9.12 -17.57 -4.11
CA ALA A 183 -9.65 -16.66 -3.11
C ALA A 183 -9.10 -16.98 -1.71
N ILE A 184 -8.50 -15.99 -1.04
CA ILE A 184 -7.97 -16.12 0.32
C ILE A 184 -8.53 -15.08 1.26
N ARG A 185 -8.58 -15.43 2.56
CA ARG A 185 -8.72 -14.50 3.66
C ARG A 185 -7.35 -14.28 4.28
N SER A 186 -7.03 -13.07 4.70
CA SER A 186 -5.75 -12.80 5.38
C SER A 186 -5.83 -11.76 6.51
N ARG A 187 -4.83 -11.81 7.38
CA ARG A 187 -4.55 -10.87 8.46
C ARG A 187 -3.04 -10.63 8.52
N MET A 188 -2.61 -9.40 8.75
CA MET A 188 -1.20 -9.01 8.74
C MET A 188 -0.87 -8.24 10.01
N ALA A 189 0.24 -8.58 10.66
CA ALA A 189 0.82 -7.79 11.75
C ALA A 189 2.28 -7.46 11.46
N ALA A 190 2.67 -6.20 11.69
CA ALA A 190 4.02 -5.69 11.49
C ALA A 190 4.44 -4.80 12.68
N PRO A 191 4.65 -5.39 13.87
CA PRO A 191 4.95 -4.62 15.09
C PRO A 191 6.24 -3.80 14.97
N ALA A 192 7.25 -4.28 14.23
CA ALA A 192 8.49 -3.53 13.96
C ALA A 192 8.26 -2.25 13.13
N LEU A 193 7.11 -2.13 12.45
CA LEU A 193 6.68 -0.93 11.73
C LEU A 193 5.69 -0.08 12.54
N GLY A 194 5.37 -0.48 13.78
CA GLY A 194 4.35 0.16 14.61
C GLY A 194 2.91 -0.28 14.30
N ILE A 195 2.72 -1.37 13.54
CA ILE A 195 1.41 -1.80 13.05
C ILE A 195 0.98 -3.09 13.75
N ALA A 196 -0.02 -2.98 14.62
CA ALA A 196 -0.56 -4.13 15.34
C ALA A 196 -1.35 -5.09 14.43
N GLU A 197 -2.22 -4.54 13.59
CA GLU A 197 -2.90 -5.27 12.53
C GLU A 197 -3.18 -4.32 11.37
N ASP A 198 -2.79 -4.70 10.16
CA ASP A 198 -2.96 -3.90 8.95
C ASP A 198 -4.23 -4.28 8.19
N GLU A 199 -5.01 -3.28 7.78
CA GLU A 199 -6.29 -3.49 7.11
C GLU A 199 -6.12 -4.05 5.69
N ALA A 200 -5.11 -3.57 4.95
CA ALA A 200 -4.79 -4.09 3.61
C ALA A 200 -3.32 -3.85 3.24
N THR A 201 -2.57 -4.94 3.02
CA THR A 201 -1.11 -4.89 2.82
C THR A 201 -0.75 -5.24 1.38
N GLY A 202 -0.68 -4.24 0.50
CA GLY A 202 -0.39 -4.45 -0.91
C GLY A 202 0.97 -5.12 -1.20
N SER A 203 2.01 -4.85 -0.41
CA SER A 203 3.33 -5.51 -0.57
C SER A 203 3.28 -7.00 -0.22
N ALA A 204 2.57 -7.37 0.84
CA ALA A 204 2.34 -8.78 1.17
C ALA A 204 1.48 -9.47 0.10
N ALA A 205 0.47 -8.78 -0.43
CA ALA A 205 -0.36 -9.28 -1.53
C ALA A 205 0.47 -9.62 -2.77
N LEU A 206 1.42 -8.76 -3.17
CA LEU A 206 2.33 -9.05 -4.28
C LEU A 206 3.21 -10.28 -3.99
N ARG A 207 3.77 -10.37 -2.77
CA ARG A 207 4.64 -11.48 -2.36
C ARG A 207 3.91 -12.81 -2.25
N ILE A 208 2.73 -12.86 -1.64
CA ILE A 208 1.96 -14.10 -1.53
C ILE A 208 1.45 -14.58 -2.88
N THR A 209 1.15 -13.67 -3.81
CA THR A 209 0.82 -13.99 -5.22
C THR A 209 1.98 -14.70 -5.91
N ALA A 210 3.21 -14.18 -5.74
CA ALA A 210 4.40 -14.83 -6.25
C ALA A 210 4.71 -16.16 -5.54
N HIS A 211 4.53 -16.21 -4.22
CA HIS A 211 4.75 -17.42 -3.40
C HIS A 211 3.82 -18.57 -3.80
N LEU A 212 2.54 -18.28 -4.02
CA LEU A 212 1.54 -19.28 -4.44
C LEU A 212 1.53 -19.51 -5.96
N GLY A 213 2.30 -18.73 -6.72
CA GLY A 213 2.47 -18.91 -8.17
C GLY A 213 1.20 -18.66 -8.99
N ARG A 214 0.25 -17.85 -8.49
CA ARG A 214 -1.06 -17.66 -9.12
C ARG A 214 -1.73 -16.34 -8.76
N ASP A 215 -2.67 -15.93 -9.60
CA ASP A 215 -3.56 -14.78 -9.36
C ASP A 215 -4.42 -15.01 -8.12
N LEU A 216 -4.65 -13.94 -7.33
CA LEU A 216 -5.41 -14.02 -6.09
C LEU A 216 -6.51 -12.95 -6.00
N ARG A 217 -7.59 -13.32 -5.31
CA ARG A 217 -8.55 -12.40 -4.71
C ARG A 217 -8.40 -12.49 -3.20
N ILE A 218 -8.04 -11.39 -2.57
CA ILE A 218 -7.65 -11.35 -1.16
C ILE A 218 -8.65 -10.50 -0.40
N THR A 219 -9.30 -11.08 0.60
CA THR A 219 -10.03 -10.33 1.63
C THR A 219 -9.14 -10.19 2.87
N GLN A 220 -8.64 -8.98 3.15
CA GLN A 220 -7.76 -8.71 4.28
C GLN A 220 -8.45 -7.86 5.37
N GLY A 221 -7.96 -7.96 6.61
CA GLY A 221 -8.29 -6.99 7.66
C GLY A 221 -9.73 -7.13 8.12
N ARG A 222 -10.51 -6.06 8.13
CA ARG A 222 -11.95 -6.10 8.42
C ARG A 222 -12.81 -6.47 7.22
N GLY A 223 -12.29 -6.31 6.00
CA GLY A 223 -13.01 -6.66 4.77
C GLY A 223 -12.46 -6.04 3.49
N SER A 224 -11.24 -5.51 3.52
CA SER A 224 -10.62 -4.90 2.34
C SER A 224 -10.35 -5.92 1.23
N GLU A 225 -10.57 -5.52 -0.01
CA GLU A 225 -10.49 -6.42 -1.18
C GLU A 225 -9.35 -6.02 -2.12
N LEU A 226 -8.40 -6.94 -2.30
CA LEU A 226 -7.27 -6.80 -3.21
C LEU A 226 -7.39 -7.85 -4.31
N VAL A 227 -7.04 -7.46 -5.54
CA VAL A 227 -6.92 -8.38 -6.67
C VAL A 227 -5.50 -8.30 -7.19
N THR A 228 -4.86 -9.46 -7.30
CA THR A 228 -3.49 -9.56 -7.77
C THR A 228 -3.37 -10.44 -8.99
N ARG A 229 -2.33 -10.18 -9.78
CA ARG A 229 -1.98 -11.00 -10.95
C ARG A 229 -0.49 -11.28 -10.95
N LEU A 230 -0.09 -12.53 -11.20
CA LEU A 230 1.30 -12.88 -11.43
C LEU A 230 1.63 -12.72 -12.91
N LEU A 231 2.70 -12.00 -13.23
CA LEU A 231 3.16 -11.81 -14.59
C LEU A 231 4.25 -12.83 -14.96
N ALA A 232 4.38 -13.12 -16.25
CA ALA A 232 5.34 -14.09 -16.76
C ALA A 232 6.80 -13.70 -16.51
N ASP A 233 7.08 -12.42 -16.27
CA ASP A 233 8.40 -11.88 -15.95
C ASP A 233 8.73 -11.93 -14.45
N GLY A 234 7.86 -12.53 -13.63
CA GLY A 234 8.04 -12.67 -12.19
C GLY A 234 7.58 -11.46 -11.37
N ARG A 235 7.22 -10.35 -12.02
CA ARG A 235 6.56 -9.23 -11.33
C ARG A 235 5.13 -9.61 -10.97
N ALA A 236 4.55 -8.90 -10.01
CA ALA A 236 3.14 -9.02 -9.69
C ALA A 236 2.44 -7.67 -9.79
N GLU A 237 1.17 -7.74 -10.13
CA GLU A 237 0.26 -6.60 -10.14
C GLU A 237 -0.65 -6.67 -8.90
N VAL A 238 -0.94 -5.52 -8.29
CA VAL A 238 -1.96 -5.41 -7.23
C VAL A 238 -2.84 -4.20 -7.49
N GLY A 239 -4.15 -4.36 -7.31
CA GLY A 239 -5.11 -3.27 -7.37
C GLY A 239 -6.43 -3.60 -6.69
N GLY A 240 -7.33 -2.62 -6.68
CA GLY A 240 -8.65 -2.74 -6.08
C GLY A 240 -9.40 -1.41 -6.14
N ARG A 241 -10.44 -1.24 -5.33
CA ARG A 241 -11.23 -0.01 -5.28
C ARG A 241 -10.62 0.99 -4.31
N MET A 242 -10.85 2.27 -4.55
CA MET A 242 -10.41 3.36 -3.68
C MET A 242 -11.57 4.29 -3.40
N VAL A 243 -11.56 4.88 -2.21
CA VAL A 243 -12.57 5.84 -1.79
C VAL A 243 -11.87 7.05 -1.20
N ALA A 244 -12.26 8.26 -1.63
CA ALA A 244 -11.86 9.47 -0.93
C ALA A 244 -12.50 9.50 0.46
N ASP A 245 -11.73 9.80 1.50
CA ASP A 245 -12.22 9.79 2.87
C ASP A 245 -12.40 11.22 3.39
N ARG A 246 -11.29 11.88 3.75
CA ARG A 246 -11.29 13.20 4.38
C ARG A 246 -10.02 13.97 4.06
N VAL A 247 -10.02 15.25 4.41
CA VAL A 247 -8.82 16.10 4.39
C VAL A 247 -8.61 16.63 5.79
N ILE A 248 -7.41 16.46 6.34
CA ILE A 248 -7.05 16.88 7.70
C ILE A 248 -5.88 17.87 7.67
N PRO A 249 -5.70 18.71 8.71
CA PRO A 249 -4.54 19.60 8.81
C PRO A 249 -3.23 18.83 8.88
N LEU A 250 -2.16 19.38 8.30
CA LEU A 250 -0.79 18.89 8.51
C LEU A 250 -0.32 19.24 9.93
N PRO A 251 0.26 18.28 10.70
CA PRO A 251 0.74 18.52 12.07
C PRO A 251 2.07 19.28 12.19
#